data_AF-A0A497MGH6-F1
#
_entry.id   AF-A0A497MGH6-F1
#
_cell.length_a   1.000
_cell.length_b   1.000
_cell.length_c   1.000
_cell.angle_alpha   90.00
_cell.angle_beta   90.00
_cell.angle_gamma   90.00
#
_symmetry.space_group_name_H-M   'P 1'
#
loop_
_entity.id
_entity.type
_entity.pdbx_description
1 polymer ?
#
loop_
_entity_poly.entity_id
_entity_poly.type
_entity_poly.pdbx_seq_one_letter_code
_entity_poly.pdbx_strand_id
1 'polypeptide(L)' 'SRRIIVNLSRINRYSVDGETVLVPGKVLGSGKLDHPVKVAAFSFSKTARAKILEAGGEVMTIQDLINRNPKGLKVKLMG' A
#
# COMPACT_ATOMS: atom_id res chain seq x y z
N SER A 1 20.52 3.40 -8.81
CA SER A 1 19.09 3.03 -8.77
C SER A 1 18.49 3.52 -7.47
N ARG A 2 17.50 4.43 -7.51
CA ARG A 2 16.83 4.96 -6.31
C ARG A 2 15.72 3.97 -5.92
N ARG A 3 15.88 3.25 -4.79
CA ARG A 3 14.83 2.36 -4.28
C ARG A 3 13.81 3.18 -3.51
N ILE A 4 12.55 3.09 -3.90
CA ILE A 4 11.44 3.70 -3.16
C ILE A 4 11.10 2.80 -1.97
N ILE A 5 11.06 3.40 -0.79
CA ILE A 5 10.69 2.75 0.47
C ILE A 5 9.65 3.61 1.17
N VAL A 6 8.50 3.02 1.47
CA VAL A 6 7.38 3.71 2.12
C VAL A 6 7.03 3.01 3.43
N ASN A 7 6.89 3.78 4.50
CA ASN A 7 6.45 3.27 5.80
C ASN A 7 4.92 3.38 5.95
N LEU A 8 4.31 2.50 6.76
CA LEU A 8 2.87 2.56 7.06
C LEU A 8 2.45 3.90 7.66
N SER A 9 3.28 4.54 8.49
CA SER A 9 2.99 5.88 9.02
C SER A 9 2.77 6.94 7.93
N ARG A 10 3.45 6.79 6.77
CA ARG A 10 3.27 7.68 5.63
C ARG A 10 1.99 7.35 4.88
N ILE A 11 1.69 6.06 4.69
CA ILE A 11 0.43 5.62 4.08
C ILE A 11 -0.72 6.18 4.91
N ASN A 12 -0.78 5.86 6.21
CA ASN A 12 -1.85 6.31 7.12
C ASN A 12 -2.10 7.82 7.11
N ARG A 13 -1.04 8.63 7.03
CA ARG A 13 -1.19 10.10 7.03
C ARG A 13 -1.81 10.65 5.75
N TYR A 14 -1.57 9.96 4.64
CA TYR A 14 -1.92 10.46 3.31
C TYR A 14 -2.93 9.59 2.59
N SER A 15 -3.45 8.52 3.19
CA SER A 15 -4.56 7.75 2.68
C SER A 15 -5.86 8.11 3.40
N VAL A 16 -6.97 7.77 2.76
CA VAL A 16 -8.29 7.74 3.40
C VAL A 16 -8.83 6.31 3.43
N ASP A 17 -9.88 6.10 4.22
CA ASP A 17 -10.54 4.80 4.35
C ASP A 17 -10.96 4.21 2.98
N GLY A 18 -10.58 2.95 2.76
CA GLY A 18 -10.85 2.20 1.54
C GLY A 18 -10.05 2.63 0.29
N GLU A 19 -9.13 3.59 0.42
CA GLU A 19 -8.35 4.09 -0.72
C GLU A 19 -7.37 3.04 -1.26
N THR A 20 -7.12 3.08 -2.58
CA THR A 20 -6.12 2.24 -3.23
C THR A 20 -4.81 3.01 -3.39
N VAL A 21 -3.76 2.53 -2.74
CA VAL A 21 -2.41 3.12 -2.75
C VAL A 21 -1.47 2.22 -3.55
N LEU A 22 -0.80 2.81 -4.55
CA LEU A 22 0.24 2.18 -5.34
C LEU A 22 1.62 2.68 -4.89
N VAL A 23 2.48 1.75 -4.49
CA VAL A 23 3.88 2.02 -4.12
C VAL A 23 4.80 1.31 -5.11
N PRO A 24 5.52 2.03 -5.99
CA PRO A 24 6.48 1.44 -6.94
C PRO A 24 7.79 1.07 -6.23
N GLY A 25 7.71 0.32 -5.14
CA GLY A 25 8.82 0.04 -4.24
C GLY A 25 8.46 -0.92 -3.11
N LYS A 26 9.22 -0.84 -2.01
CA LYS A 26 9.04 -1.69 -0.84
C LYS A 26 8.25 -0.97 0.26
N VAL A 27 7.27 -1.65 0.82
CA VAL A 27 6.52 -1.14 1.99
C VAL A 27 7.06 -1.77 3.27
N LEU A 28 7.31 -0.94 4.28
CA LEU A 28 7.82 -1.33 5.60
C LEU A 28 6.80 -1.05 6.69
N GLY A 29 6.76 -1.93 7.69
CA GLY A 29 5.77 -1.93 8.77
C GLY A 29 5.98 -0.89 9.88
N SER A 30 6.75 0.17 9.65
CA SER A 30 6.98 1.21 10.67
C SER A 30 5.77 2.16 10.74
N GLY A 31 5.30 2.42 11.96
CA GLY A 31 4.10 3.21 12.23
C GLY A 31 2.85 2.39 12.50
N LYS A 32 1.71 3.09 12.53
CA LYS A 32 0.37 2.54 12.68
C LYS A 32 -0.42 2.76 11.39
N LEU A 33 -1.45 1.95 11.23
CA LEU A 33 -2.46 2.07 10.20
C LEU A 33 -3.81 1.94 10.92
N ASP A 34 -4.60 3.01 10.97
CA ASP A 34 -5.82 3.12 11.79
C ASP A 34 -7.11 2.99 10.97
N HIS A 35 -6.99 2.87 9.65
CA HIS A 35 -8.10 2.62 8.73
C HIS A 35 -7.73 1.60 7.65
N PRO A 36 -8.71 0.83 7.15
CA PRO A 36 -8.57 -0.04 5.99
C PRO A 36 -8.02 0.69 4.75
N VAL A 37 -6.97 0.13 4.14
CA VAL A 37 -6.42 0.60 2.86
C VAL A 37 -6.05 -0.57 1.97
N LYS A 38 -6.16 -0.38 0.66
CA LYS A 38 -5.73 -1.36 -0.34
C LYS A 38 -4.35 -0.95 -0.86
N VAL A 39 -3.31 -1.71 -0.55
CA VAL A 39 -1.93 -1.36 -0.92
C VAL A 39 -1.40 -2.32 -1.97
N ALA A 40 -1.03 -1.76 -3.13
CA ALA A 40 -0.32 -2.44 -4.20
C ALA A 40 1.16 -2.05 -4.17
N ALA A 41 2.08 -3.01 -4.07
CA ALA A 41 3.51 -2.71 -4.11
C ALA A 41 4.36 -3.82 -4.74
N PHE A 42 5.63 -3.52 -5.00
CA PHE A 42 6.59 -4.52 -5.50
C PHE A 42 6.92 -5.56 -4.42
N SER A 43 7.08 -5.11 -3.17
CA SER A 43 7.31 -6.01 -2.05
C SER A 43 6.87 -5.40 -0.72
N PHE A 44 6.59 -6.26 0.25
CA PHE A 44 6.18 -5.88 1.60
C PHE A 44 7.11 -6.54 2.62
N SER A 45 7.40 -5.87 3.74
CA SER A 45 7.90 -6.58 4.92
C SER A 45 6.80 -7.46 5.52
N LYS A 46 7.18 -8.53 6.23
CA LYS A 46 6.22 -9.39 6.96
C LYS A 46 5.34 -8.56 7.90
N THR A 47 5.96 -7.62 8.61
CA THR A 47 5.29 -6.69 9.53
C THR A 47 4.35 -5.72 8.83
N ALA A 48 4.69 -5.24 7.63
CA ALA A 48 3.80 -4.38 6.85
C ALA A 48 2.54 -5.14 6.44
N ARG A 49 2.73 -6.35 5.89
CA ARG A 49 1.62 -7.19 5.45
C ARG A 49 0.66 -7.52 6.60
N ALA A 50 1.20 -7.91 7.76
CA ALA A 50 0.39 -8.19 8.95
C ALA A 50 -0.45 -6.98 9.37
N LYS A 51 0.18 -5.82 9.56
CA LYS A 51 -0.53 -4.60 9.99
C LYS A 51 -1.58 -4.10 9.00
N ILE A 52 -1.35 -4.25 7.69
CA ILE A 52 -2.36 -3.90 6.68
C ILE A 52 -3.58 -4.80 6.80
N LEU A 53 -3.38 -6.12 6.96
CA LEU A 53 -4.47 -7.07 7.12
C LEU A 53 -5.19 -6.90 8.47
N GLU A 54 -4.46 -6.63 9.55
CA GLU A 54 -5.01 -6.34 10.88
C GLU A 54 -5.89 -5.08 10.88
N ALA A 55 -5.54 -4.07 10.07
CA ALA A 55 -6.35 -2.87 9.88
C ALA A 55 -7.58 -3.10 8.99
N GLY A 56 -7.86 -4.33 8.55
CA GLY A 56 -8.95 -4.65 7.62
C GLY A 56 -8.66 -4.25 6.17
N GLY A 57 -7.41 -3.91 5.85
CA GLY A 57 -6.96 -3.54 4.52
C GLY A 57 -6.65 -4.75 3.63
N GLU A 58 -6.19 -4.45 2.43
CA GLU A 58 -5.82 -5.45 1.42
C GLU A 58 -4.39 -5.26 0.95
N VAL A 59 -3.67 -6.36 0.76
CA VAL A 59 -2.31 -6.36 0.21
C VAL A 59 -2.33 -7.05 -1.13
N MET A 60 -1.86 -6.37 -2.17
CA MET A 60 -1.82 -6.90 -3.53
C MET A 60 -0.50 -6.58 -4.23
N THR A 61 -0.18 -7.31 -5.29
CA THR A 61 0.93 -6.96 -6.17
C THR A 61 0.52 -5.86 -7.14
N ILE A 62 1.50 -5.20 -7.77
CA ILE A 62 1.22 -4.25 -8.86
C ILE A 62 0.51 -4.95 -10.02
N GLN A 63 0.86 -6.22 -10.29
CA GLN A 63 0.21 -7.01 -11.34
C GLN A 63 -1.26 -7.27 -11.02
N ASP A 64 -1.59 -7.60 -9.77
CA ASP A 64 -2.98 -7.77 -9.34
C ASP A 64 -3.78 -6.48 -9.50
N LEU A 65 -3.19 -5.33 -9.15
CA LEU A 65 -3.82 -4.04 -9.33
C LEU A 65 -4.12 -3.76 -10.81
N ILE A 66 -3.16 -4.02 -11.71
CA ILE A 66 -3.34 -3.84 -13.16
C ILE A 66 -4.46 -4.74 -13.68
N ASN A 67 -4.48 -6.01 -13.25
CA ASN A 67 -5.50 -6.96 -13.69
C ASN A 67 -6.91 -6.57 -13.20
N ARG A 68 -7.03 -6.03 -11.99
CA ARG A 68 -8.31 -5.62 -11.39
C ARG A 68 -8.78 -4.23 -11.81
N ASN A 69 -7.84 -3.32 -12.07
CA ASN A 69 -8.09 -1.93 -12.43
C ASN A 69 -7.17 -1.50 -13.58
N PRO A 70 -7.37 -2.02 -14.80
CA PRO A 70 -6.51 -1.74 -15.94
C PRO A 70 -6.53 -0.25 -16.35
N LYS A 71 -7.60 0.47 -16.01
CA LYS A 71 -7.73 1.92 -16.27
C LYS A 71 -7.02 2.79 -15.23
N GLY A 72 -6.53 2.22 -14.12
CA GLY A 72 -5.83 2.94 -13.06
C GLY A 72 -6.66 4.02 -12.37
N LEU A 73 -8.00 3.90 -12.36
CA LEU A 73 -8.88 4.92 -11.80
C LEU A 73 -8.85 4.88 -10.27
N LYS A 74 -8.87 6.06 -9.62
CA LYS A 74 -8.90 6.20 -8.15
C LYS A 74 -7.73 5.49 -7.44
N VAL A 75 -6.54 5.51 -8.06
CA VAL A 75 -5.30 5.00 -7.47
C VAL A 75 -4.42 6.16 -7.04
N LYS A 76 -3.94 6.14 -5.80
CA LYS A 76 -3.00 7.11 -5.26
C LYS A 76 -1.57 6.58 -5.34
N LEU A 77 -0.70 7.26 -6.09
CA LEU A 77 0.71 6.92 -6.15
C LEU A 77 1.45 7.47 -4.93
N MET A 78 2.28 6.64 -4.30
CA MET A 78 3.09 7.05 -3.14
C MET A 78 4.53 6.53 -3.25
N GLY A 79 5.50 7.45 -3.23
CA GLY A 79 6.93 7.16 -3.37
C GLY A 79 7.83 8.11 -2.62
#